data_AF-A0A154R453-F1
#
_entry.id   AF-A0A154R453-F1
#
_cell.length_a   1.000
_cell.length_b   1.000
_cell.length_c   1.000
_cell.angle_alpha   90.00
_cell.angle_beta   90.00
_cell.angle_gamma   90.00
#
_symmetry.space_group_name_H-M   'P 1'
#
loop_
_entity.id
_entity.type
_entity.pdbx_description
1 polymer ?
#
loop_
_entity_poly.entity_id
_entity_poly.type
_entity_poly.pdbx_seq_one_letter_code
_entity_poly.pdbx_strand_id
1 'polypeptide(L)'
;MDTSFPVESSSRPLLCRLDEIPDGGATAVDAVLADGEENLILLRRGAEVRGYLNICPHAGRRLDYAPGKFLLKNDTLICAVHGATFDRADGLCIAGPCRGEHLRVVAVRVEAGEVRLAQDTA
;
A
#
# COMPACT_ATOMS: atom_id res chain seq x y z
N MET A 1 -42.35 -15.26 11.07
CA MET A 1 -41.58 -14.96 12.29
C MET A 1 -40.23 -14.49 11.77
N ASP A 2 -40.14 -13.17 11.68
CA ASP A 2 -39.10 -12.46 10.93
C ASP A 2 -37.82 -12.44 11.77
N THR A 3 -36.89 -13.35 11.48
CA THR A 3 -35.57 -13.31 12.12
C THR A 3 -34.73 -12.31 11.34
N SER A 4 -34.91 -11.04 11.70
CA SER A 4 -34.07 -9.93 11.26
C SER A 4 -32.62 -10.22 11.69
N PHE A 5 -31.74 -10.43 10.72
CA PHE A 5 -30.30 -10.42 10.94
C PHE A 5 -29.86 -8.96 11.04
N PRO A 6 -29.11 -8.56 12.08
CA PRO A 6 -28.56 -7.21 12.14
C PRO A 6 -27.61 -7.02 10.96
N VAL A 7 -27.84 -5.96 10.18
CA VAL A 7 -26.94 -5.50 9.10
C VAL A 7 -25.61 -5.14 9.75
N GLU A 8 -24.58 -5.96 9.50
CA GLU A 8 -23.22 -5.68 9.97
C GLU A 8 -22.73 -4.36 9.34
N SER A 9 -22.36 -3.45 10.24
CA SER A 9 -21.77 -2.16 9.90
C SER A 9 -20.55 -2.40 9.01
N SER A 10 -20.58 -1.88 7.76
CA SER A 10 -19.49 -1.99 6.78
C SER A 10 -18.26 -1.19 7.24
N SER A 11 -17.61 -1.64 8.31
CA SER A 11 -16.36 -1.09 8.77
C SER A 11 -15.24 -1.60 7.87
N ARG A 12 -14.64 -0.69 7.10
CA ARG A 12 -13.46 -0.99 6.30
C ARG A 12 -12.31 -1.40 7.22
N PRO A 13 -11.56 -2.47 6.93
CA PRO A 13 -10.44 -2.89 7.76
C PRO A 13 -9.45 -1.74 8.00
N LEU A 14 -9.10 -1.53 9.27
CA LEU A 14 -8.09 -0.56 9.68
C LEU A 14 -6.70 -1.12 9.37
N LEU A 15 -5.86 -0.30 8.71
CA LEU A 15 -4.47 -0.65 8.43
C LEU A 15 -3.53 -0.05 9.47
N CYS A 16 -3.61 1.27 9.67
CA CYS A 16 -2.86 2.02 10.68
C CYS A 16 -3.46 3.42 10.84
N ARG A 17 -2.97 4.21 11.79
CA ARG A 17 -3.26 5.65 11.82
C ARG A 17 -2.41 6.40 10.80
N LEU A 18 -2.92 7.54 10.33
CA LEU A 18 -2.20 8.40 9.38
C LEU A 18 -0.89 8.96 9.98
N ASP A 19 -0.89 9.26 11.27
CA ASP A 19 0.26 9.81 11.99
C ASP A 19 1.37 8.78 12.28
N GLU A 20 1.09 7.49 12.11
CA GLU A 20 2.11 6.44 12.13
C GLU A 20 2.96 6.44 10.85
N ILE A 21 2.47 7.04 9.76
CA ILE A 21 3.23 7.22 8.53
C ILE A 21 3.82 8.63 8.53
N PRO A 22 5.15 8.80 8.53
CA PRO A 22 5.78 10.11 8.40
C PRO A 22 5.31 10.81 7.13
N ASP A 23 5.10 12.13 7.17
CA ASP A 23 4.75 12.88 5.96
C ASP A 23 5.91 12.82 4.95
N GLY A 24 5.57 12.55 3.68
CA GLY A 24 6.53 12.23 2.62
C GLY A 24 7.20 10.86 2.77
N GLY A 25 6.86 10.07 3.79
CA GLY A 25 7.44 8.76 4.10
C GLY A 25 6.60 7.58 3.65
N ALA A 26 6.95 6.40 4.21
CA ALA A 26 6.26 5.15 4.00
C ALA A 26 6.26 4.28 5.26
N THR A 27 5.32 3.35 5.35
CA THR A 27 5.34 2.22 6.29
C THR A 27 4.89 0.94 5.59
N ALA A 28 5.07 -0.20 6.26
CA ALA A 28 4.51 -1.47 5.84
C ALA A 28 3.45 -1.95 6.84
N VAL A 29 2.40 -2.58 6.34
CA VAL A 29 1.34 -3.20 7.15
C VAL A 29 0.99 -4.57 6.57
N ASP A 30 0.62 -5.51 7.42
CA ASP A 30 0.00 -6.76 6.98
C ASP A 30 -1.51 -6.56 6.91
N ALA A 31 -2.14 -7.05 5.86
CA ALA A 31 -3.56 -6.88 5.60
C ALA A 31 -4.17 -8.15 5.01
N VAL A 32 -5.41 -8.47 5.41
CA VAL A 32 -6.20 -9.51 4.77
C VAL A 32 -6.93 -8.90 3.58
N LEU A 33 -6.49 -9.24 2.37
CA LEU A 33 -7.18 -8.90 1.12
C LEU A 33 -8.09 -10.07 0.70
N ALA A 34 -8.86 -9.88 -0.38
CA ALA A 34 -9.72 -10.92 -0.92
C ALA A 34 -8.96 -12.20 -1.31
N ASP A 35 -7.71 -12.06 -1.74
CA ASP A 35 -6.85 -13.17 -2.19
C ASP A 35 -6.05 -13.82 -1.04
N GLY A 36 -6.08 -13.26 0.18
CA GLY A 36 -5.32 -13.75 1.33
C GLY A 36 -4.57 -12.67 2.12
N GLU A 37 -3.72 -13.11 3.03
CA GLU A 37 -2.84 -12.23 3.82
C GLU A 37 -1.69 -11.71 2.96
N GLU A 38 -1.59 -10.39 2.85
CA GLU A 38 -0.60 -9.71 2.04
C GLU A 38 0.11 -8.62 2.84
N ASN A 39 1.37 -8.34 2.48
CA ASN A 39 2.11 -7.21 3.03
C ASN A 39 2.00 -6.02 2.08
N LEU A 40 1.59 -4.87 2.61
CA LEU A 40 1.37 -3.64 1.86
C LEU A 40 2.45 -2.61 2.18
N ILE A 41 2.79 -1.77 1.20
CA ILE A 41 3.45 -0.48 1.43
C ILE A 41 2.39 0.63 1.39
N LEU A 42 2.42 1.50 2.39
CA LEU A 42 1.62 2.72 2.44
C LEU A 42 2.53 3.94 2.28
N LEU A 43 2.32 4.72 1.23
CA LEU A 43 3.08 5.93 0.88
C LEU A 43 2.23 7.16 1.21
N ARG A 44 2.70 8.01 2.13
CA ARG A 44 1.98 9.22 2.54
C ARG A 44 2.51 10.47 1.85
N ARG A 45 1.59 11.36 1.47
CA ARG A 45 1.84 12.74 1.06
C ARG A 45 0.75 13.66 1.62
N GLY A 46 1.07 14.46 2.62
CA GLY A 46 0.11 15.31 3.32
C GLY A 46 -0.99 14.50 3.99
N ALA A 47 -2.22 14.65 3.50
CA ALA A 47 -3.41 13.93 3.97
C ALA A 47 -3.78 12.71 3.10
N GLU A 48 -3.03 12.47 2.03
CA GLU A 48 -3.27 11.37 1.09
C GLU A 48 -2.33 10.19 1.37
N VAL A 49 -2.84 8.98 1.16
CA VAL A 49 -2.07 7.75 1.26
C VAL A 49 -2.34 6.90 0.03
N ARG A 50 -1.27 6.37 -0.57
CA ARG A 50 -1.34 5.36 -1.64
C ARG A 50 -0.90 4.01 -1.09
N GLY A 51 -1.66 2.97 -1.43
CA GLY A 51 -1.38 1.58 -1.05
C GLY A 51 -0.92 0.76 -2.25
N TYR A 52 0.11 -0.05 -2.07
CA TYR A 52 0.55 -1.04 -3.04
C TYR A 52 0.90 -2.35 -2.34
N LEU A 53 0.84 -3.47 -3.06
CA LEU A 53 1.50 -4.68 -2.58
C LEU A 53 3.00 -4.41 -2.42
N ASN A 54 3.57 -4.90 -1.33
CA ASN A 54 5.00 -4.81 -1.07
C ASN A 54 5.77 -5.90 -1.82
N ILE A 55 5.59 -5.93 -3.14
CA ILE A 55 6.14 -6.94 -4.03
C ILE A 55 6.61 -6.23 -5.31
N CYS A 56 7.89 -6.38 -5.62
CA CYS A 56 8.49 -5.90 -6.85
C CYS A 56 8.12 -6.84 -8.01
N PRO A 57 7.50 -6.35 -9.11
CA PRO A 57 7.06 -7.18 -10.23
C PRO A 57 8.22 -7.90 -10.94
N HIS A 58 9.44 -7.35 -10.88
CA HIS A 58 10.62 -7.95 -11.50
C HIS A 58 10.88 -9.40 -11.05
N ALA A 59 10.83 -9.67 -9.75
CA ALA A 59 11.28 -10.95 -9.18
C ALA A 59 10.48 -11.39 -7.95
N GLY A 60 9.31 -10.78 -7.70
CA GLY A 60 8.45 -11.13 -6.57
C GLY A 60 9.07 -10.87 -5.20
N ARG A 61 10.09 -10.00 -5.11
CA ARG A 61 10.77 -9.68 -3.85
C ARG A 61 10.13 -8.49 -3.16
N ARG A 62 10.23 -8.45 -1.83
CA ARG A 62 9.81 -7.27 -1.03
C ARG A 62 10.58 -6.02 -1.46
N LEU A 63 9.90 -4.87 -1.39
CA LEU A 63 10.48 -3.57 -1.74
C LEU A 63 11.29 -2.99 -0.57
N ASP A 64 10.94 -3.32 0.67
CA ASP A 64 11.66 -2.91 1.87
C ASP A 64 13.00 -3.64 2.05
N TYR A 65 13.97 -2.97 2.66
CA TYR A 65 15.25 -3.57 3.05
C TYR A 65 15.26 -4.11 4.49
N ALA A 66 14.26 -3.72 5.27
CA ALA A 66 13.95 -4.20 6.61
C ALA A 66 12.46 -3.91 6.87
N PRO A 67 11.78 -4.61 7.79
CA PRO A 67 10.34 -4.45 8.00
C PRO A 67 9.90 -2.98 8.14
N GLY A 68 9.11 -2.51 7.17
CA GLY A 68 8.60 -1.12 7.12
C GLY A 68 9.63 -0.05 6.74
N LYS A 69 10.83 -0.43 6.29
CA LYS A 69 11.92 0.48 5.92
C LYS A 69 12.19 0.43 4.41
N PHE A 70 11.93 1.55 3.74
CA PHE A 70 11.96 1.67 2.29
C PHE A 70 13.01 2.68 1.83
N LEU A 71 13.54 2.47 0.62
CA LEU A 71 14.42 3.44 -0.03
C LEU A 71 13.56 4.44 -0.82
N LEU A 72 13.40 5.64 -0.26
CA LEU A 72 12.71 6.75 -0.92
C LEU A 72 13.72 7.83 -1.30
N LYS A 73 13.69 8.27 -2.56
CA LYS A 73 14.57 9.33 -3.07
C LYS A 73 13.91 10.08 -4.21
N ASN A 74 13.96 11.41 -4.22
CA ASN A 74 13.47 12.25 -5.33
C ASN A 74 12.05 11.86 -5.81
N ASP A 75 11.12 11.67 -4.87
CA ASP A 75 9.74 11.22 -5.14
C ASP A 75 9.58 9.85 -5.81
N THR A 76 10.61 9.00 -5.68
CA THR A 76 10.59 7.60 -6.16
C THR A 76 10.76 6.61 -5.02
N LEU A 77 10.23 5.40 -5.21
CA LEU A 77 10.47 4.22 -4.40
C LEU A 77 11.46 3.30 -5.12
N ILE A 78 12.50 2.87 -4.43
CA ILE A 78 13.53 2.00 -5.01
C ILE A 78 13.46 0.62 -4.33
N CYS A 79 13.30 -0.43 -5.14
CA CYS A 79 13.42 -1.81 -4.68
C CYS A 79 14.83 -2.04 -4.13
N ALA A 80 14.92 -2.36 -2.85
CA ALA A 80 16.20 -2.55 -2.16
C ALA A 80 17.06 -3.70 -2.68
N VAL A 81 16.48 -4.62 -3.46
CA VAL A 81 17.18 -5.83 -3.92
C VAL A 81 17.93 -5.58 -5.23
N HIS A 82 17.25 -5.09 -6.27
CA HIS A 82 17.82 -4.95 -7.62
C HIS A 82 17.70 -3.53 -8.21
N GLY A 83 17.21 -2.55 -7.43
CA GLY A 83 17.20 -1.14 -7.84
C GLY A 83 16.10 -0.74 -8.83
N ALA A 84 15.07 -1.56 -9.04
CA ALA A 84 13.87 -1.12 -9.76
C ALA A 84 13.29 0.13 -9.07
N THR A 85 13.06 1.19 -9.84
CA THR A 85 12.68 2.51 -9.34
C THR A 85 11.28 2.85 -9.83
N PHE A 86 10.39 3.10 -8.89
CA PHE A 86 8.96 3.32 -9.12
C PHE A 86 8.59 4.77 -8.81
N ASP A 87 7.80 5.38 -9.69
CA ASP A 87 7.14 6.65 -9.42
C ASP A 87 6.15 6.47 -8.25
N ARG A 88 6.17 7.38 -7.26
CA ARG A 88 5.32 7.26 -6.07
C ARG A 88 3.87 7.61 -6.34
N ALA A 89 3.57 8.35 -7.41
CA ALA A 89 2.22 8.71 -7.75
C ALA A 89 1.49 7.48 -8.33
N ASP A 90 1.95 6.87 -9.40
CA ASP A 90 1.18 5.78 -10.05
C ASP A 90 1.76 4.37 -9.83
N GLY A 91 2.96 4.26 -9.26
CA GLY A 91 3.64 2.98 -9.09
C GLY A 91 4.31 2.46 -10.36
N LEU A 92 4.43 3.26 -11.42
CA LEU A 92 5.13 2.91 -12.66
C LEU A 92 6.63 2.76 -12.39
N CYS A 93 7.20 1.65 -12.83
CA CYS A 93 8.64 1.45 -12.85
C CYS A 93 9.28 2.30 -13.95
N ILE A 94 9.93 3.39 -13.56
CA ILE A 94 10.58 4.35 -14.47
C ILE A 94 12.05 4.02 -14.71
N ALA A 95 12.68 3.14 -13.94
CA ALA A 95 14.05 2.67 -14.18
C ALA A 95 14.33 1.30 -13.55
N GLY A 96 15.31 0.58 -14.10
CA GLY A 96 15.72 -0.74 -13.62
C GLY A 96 15.09 -1.90 -14.40
N PRO A 97 15.14 -3.13 -13.86
CA PRO A 97 14.93 -4.35 -14.63
C PRO A 97 13.47 -4.60 -15.07
N CYS A 98 12.47 -4.06 -14.36
CA CYS A 98 11.05 -4.15 -14.72
C CYS A 98 10.49 -2.83 -15.27
N ARG A 99 11.32 -2.02 -15.95
CA ARG A 99 10.89 -0.72 -16.49
C ARG A 99 9.65 -0.88 -17.39
N GLY A 100 8.62 -0.07 -17.12
CA GLY A 100 7.33 -0.13 -17.82
C GLY A 100 6.24 -0.93 -17.09
N GLU A 101 6.61 -1.77 -16.11
CA GLU A 101 5.64 -2.46 -15.25
C GLU A 101 5.18 -1.57 -14.08
N HIS A 102 4.11 -1.97 -13.40
CA HIS A 102 3.54 -1.23 -12.27
C HIS A 102 3.51 -2.07 -11.00
N LEU A 103 3.60 -1.39 -9.86
CA LEU A 103 3.21 -1.98 -8.58
C LEU A 103 1.71 -2.28 -8.58
N ARG A 104 1.33 -3.41 -7.98
CA ARG A 104 -0.10 -3.75 -7.81
C ARG A 104 -0.71 -2.81 -6.77
N VAL A 105 -1.66 -1.98 -7.21
CA VAL A 105 -2.37 -1.02 -6.36
C VAL A 105 -3.28 -1.77 -5.37
N VAL A 106 -3.30 -1.30 -4.14
CA VAL A 106 -4.31 -1.68 -3.14
C VAL A 106 -5.06 -0.42 -2.74
N ALA A 107 -6.36 -0.43 -2.97
CA ALA A 107 -7.20 0.73 -2.73
C ALA A 107 -7.30 1.00 -1.22
N VAL A 108 -6.98 2.22 -0.81
CA VAL A 108 -7.02 2.68 0.59
C VAL A 108 -7.72 4.03 0.67
N ARG A 109 -8.31 4.33 1.83
CA ARG A 109 -8.88 5.65 2.14
C ARG A 109 -8.38 6.14 3.49
N VAL A 110 -8.24 7.45 3.60
CA VAL A 110 -7.98 8.13 4.87
C VAL A 110 -9.30 8.68 5.39
N GLU A 111 -9.75 8.21 6.54
CA GLU A 111 -11.02 8.60 7.18
C GLU A 111 -10.76 8.91 8.65
N ALA A 112 -11.10 10.12 9.10
CA ALA A 112 -10.90 10.55 10.50
C ALA A 112 -9.47 10.32 11.07
N GLY A 113 -8.43 10.40 10.22
CA GLY A 113 -7.04 10.18 10.62
C GLY A 113 -6.61 8.71 10.62
N GLU A 114 -7.45 7.81 10.12
CA GLU A 114 -7.17 6.38 9.98
C GLU A 114 -7.02 6.00 8.52
N VAL A 115 -6.03 5.17 8.21
CA VAL A 115 -5.87 4.56 6.89
C VAL A 115 -6.60 3.22 6.90
N ARG A 116 -7.58 3.07 6.02
CA ARG A 116 -8.43 1.88 5.91
C ARG A 116 -8.41 1.33 4.50
N LEU A 117 -8.60 0.02 4.32
CA LEU A 117 -8.83 -0.55 2.99
C LEU A 117 -10.07 0.07 2.37
N ALA A 118 -10.01 0.52 1.12
CA ALA A 118 -11.22 0.87 0.39
C ALA A 118 -11.94 -0.45 0.04
N GLN A 119 -13.26 -0.52 0.21
CA GLN A 119 -13.98 -1.64 -0.37
C GLN A 119 -13.87 -1.54 -1.89
N ASP A 120 -13.47 -2.64 -2.54
CA ASP A 120 -13.53 -2.78 -3.98
C ASP A 120 -14.93 -2.37 -4.44
N THR A 121 -15.01 -1.26 -5.17
CA THR A 121 -16.16 -1.06 -6.04
C THR A 121 -15.85 -1.92 -7.25
N ALA A 122 -16.47 -3.10 -7.28
CA ALA A 122 -16.51 -3.97 -8.44
C ALA A 122 -16.88 -3.20 -9.72
#